data_AF-A0A7G9YUH8-F1
#
_entry.id   AF-A0A7G9YUH8-F1
#
_cell.length_a   1.000
_cell.length_b   1.000
_cell.length_c   1.000
_cell.angle_alpha   90.00
_cell.angle_beta   90.00
_cell.angle_gamma   90.00
#
_symmetry.space_group_name_H-M   'P 1'
#
loop_
_entity.id
_entity.type
_entity.pdbx_description
1 polymer ?
#
loop_
_entity_poly.entity_id
_entity_poly.type
_entity_poly.pdbx_seq_one_letter_code
_entity_poly.pdbx_strand_id
1 'polypeptide(L)'
;MSWYLNNSLLHTNESVREANYTLHAQYVGENNVSAVAKNANGTDMQTWVWNVTLNCTCGDTCVNETGWWRDGGAFIASNTPIQHAIDNATAGDTICVKDGTYTENVDVTKSHLTIRSENGPSVTTVSASLNPNKHVFDITDQTNVTLKGFEIRDAYGTSQSVAGIYMYNARECNISGNIVTNISATGYNCAYGIRLDASSDNNSFHTTTVYNLDANYYTYGIELYSSSDNSFHTTTVYNLDANSEAYGIYLSSSSNNNSFDTGTTVYNLDANDYAYGIELDYSSDNSFHTTTVYNLSADDGDTYGIWLDYSSDNSFHTTTVYNLDANSEAYGIYLYSSSDNNSFDTSTVYNLDANYRAYGIELYSSSDNSFHTSTVYNLSSANSEAYGIYLWSSSDNNSFDTSTVYNLSSAYDYAIGIYLRSSSGNSFDTSTVYDLFTDDYAYGIWLRSSSDNNSFSSGSISDINAPTWWDFCSDASSDGNSAENITISSIAITISFTYDNGIMLKSVETPPADPADKRNISKYVNAVEVTADSWIFMNVSYEEGDLGGVDENSLRMWKHNGTDWTEVPGTNGVNTAENYVYANITEFGSISRLLEILHLYCH
;
A
#
# COMPACT_ATOMS: atom_id res chain seq x y z
N MET A 1 62.72 -14.22 -43.89
CA MET A 1 62.47 -13.83 -42.48
C MET A 1 61.30 -14.65 -41.99
N SER A 2 61.46 -15.46 -40.94
CA SER A 2 60.39 -16.26 -40.35
C SER A 2 60.00 -15.70 -38.99
N TRP A 3 58.70 -15.52 -38.75
CA TRP A 3 58.13 -14.92 -37.54
C TRP A 3 57.49 -15.99 -36.66
N TYR A 4 57.82 -15.99 -35.37
CA TYR A 4 57.35 -16.95 -34.39
C TYR A 4 56.67 -16.23 -33.22
N LEU A 5 55.61 -16.83 -32.69
CA LEU A 5 54.98 -16.46 -31.42
C LEU A 5 55.03 -17.68 -30.49
N ASN A 6 55.65 -17.56 -29.32
CA ASN A 6 55.83 -18.64 -28.36
C ASN A 6 56.37 -19.93 -29.02
N ASN A 7 57.41 -19.78 -29.85
CA ASN A 7 58.04 -20.84 -30.65
C ASN A 7 57.17 -21.47 -31.76
N SER A 8 55.93 -21.03 -31.95
CA SER A 8 55.08 -21.44 -33.07
C SER A 8 55.35 -20.54 -34.29
N LEU A 9 55.70 -21.14 -35.43
CA LEU A 9 55.88 -20.40 -36.68
C LEU A 9 54.54 -19.83 -37.17
N LEU A 10 54.47 -18.52 -37.37
CA LEU A 10 53.26 -17.84 -37.83
C LEU A 10 53.33 -17.42 -39.30
N HIS A 11 54.47 -16.87 -39.73
CA HIS A 11 54.60 -16.32 -41.08
C HIS A 11 56.04 -16.37 -41.59
N THR A 12 56.23 -16.41 -42.91
CA THR A 12 57.56 -16.26 -43.53
C THR A 12 57.49 -15.28 -44.69
N ASN A 13 58.33 -14.23 -44.65
CA ASN A 13 58.56 -13.33 -45.78
C ASN A 13 59.79 -13.77 -46.58
N GLU A 14 59.66 -13.85 -47.90
CA GLU A 14 60.77 -13.95 -48.84
C GLU A 14 61.21 -12.54 -49.26
N SER A 15 62.29 -12.05 -48.67
CA SER A 15 62.85 -10.74 -48.99
C SER A 15 64.34 -10.69 -48.65
N VAL A 16 65.08 -9.90 -49.43
CA VAL A 16 66.52 -9.68 -49.28
C VAL A 16 66.88 -8.30 -48.72
N ARG A 17 65.87 -7.46 -48.45
CA ARG A 17 66.07 -6.09 -47.93
C ARG A 17 65.29 -5.80 -46.65
N GLU A 18 63.98 -6.02 -46.66
CA GLU A 18 63.08 -5.69 -45.55
C GLU A 18 61.98 -6.75 -45.40
N ALA A 19 61.54 -7.01 -44.17
CA ALA A 19 60.42 -7.88 -43.87
C ALA A 19 59.59 -7.30 -42.72
N ASN A 20 58.27 -7.39 -42.82
CA ASN A 20 57.35 -6.95 -41.79
C ASN A 20 56.24 -7.99 -41.57
N TYR A 21 55.69 -8.01 -40.37
CA TYR A 21 54.55 -8.83 -40.00
C TYR A 21 53.79 -8.17 -38.85
N THR A 22 52.46 -8.09 -38.96
CA THR A 22 51.58 -7.58 -37.92
C THR A 22 50.98 -8.77 -37.16
N LEU A 23 51.15 -8.77 -35.85
CA LEU A 23 50.64 -9.80 -34.94
C LEU A 23 49.41 -9.27 -34.21
N HIS A 24 48.39 -10.11 -34.08
CA HIS A 24 47.28 -9.88 -33.15
C HIS A 24 47.46 -10.77 -31.93
N ALA A 25 47.15 -10.23 -30.75
CA ALA A 25 47.34 -10.93 -29.51
C ALA A 25 46.40 -12.14 -29.46
N GLN A 26 46.96 -13.33 -29.23
CA GLN A 26 46.18 -14.56 -29.08
C GLN A 26 46.12 -15.03 -27.63
N TYR A 27 47.09 -14.62 -26.80
CA TYR A 27 47.23 -15.05 -25.42
C TYR A 27 47.55 -13.84 -24.55
N VAL A 28 46.84 -13.69 -23.44
CA VAL A 28 47.15 -12.72 -22.38
C VAL A 28 48.42 -13.16 -21.66
N GLY A 29 49.24 -12.21 -21.25
CA GLY A 29 50.50 -12.43 -20.53
C GLY A 29 51.74 -12.22 -21.38
N GLU A 30 52.86 -12.74 -20.89
CA GLU A 30 54.16 -12.62 -21.54
C GLU A 30 54.24 -13.54 -22.76
N ASN A 31 54.41 -12.96 -23.94
CA ASN A 31 54.59 -13.67 -25.19
C ASN A 31 55.96 -13.40 -25.78
N ASN A 32 56.63 -14.43 -26.28
CA ASN A 32 57.90 -14.29 -26.99
C ASN A 32 57.66 -14.19 -28.50
N VAL A 33 57.97 -13.04 -29.07
CA VAL A 33 57.94 -12.82 -30.52
C VAL A 33 59.36 -12.92 -31.05
N SER A 34 59.63 -13.88 -31.93
CA SER A 34 60.96 -14.06 -32.52
C SER A 34 60.94 -13.91 -34.04
N ALA A 35 61.88 -13.14 -34.57
CA ALA A 35 62.16 -13.04 -35.99
C ALA A 35 63.47 -13.76 -36.31
N VAL A 36 63.41 -14.82 -37.12
CA VAL A 36 64.56 -15.64 -37.54
C VAL A 36 64.93 -15.40 -39.00
N ALA A 37 66.10 -14.81 -39.24
CA ALA A 37 66.61 -14.50 -40.57
C ALA A 37 67.59 -15.59 -40.99
N LYS A 38 67.37 -16.23 -42.14
CA LYS A 38 68.21 -17.32 -42.63
C LYS A 38 68.58 -17.10 -44.09
N ASN A 39 69.86 -17.25 -44.41
CA ASN A 39 70.38 -17.26 -45.78
C ASN A 39 71.45 -18.35 -45.94
N ALA A 40 72.13 -18.39 -47.09
CA ALA A 40 73.17 -19.38 -47.38
C ALA A 40 74.40 -19.31 -46.44
N ASN A 41 74.59 -18.18 -45.75
CA ASN A 41 75.75 -17.93 -44.89
C ASN A 41 75.46 -18.09 -43.39
N GLY A 42 74.20 -18.32 -42.99
CA GLY A 42 73.87 -18.52 -41.58
C GLY A 42 72.44 -18.18 -41.20
N THR A 43 72.20 -18.17 -39.90
CA THR A 43 70.93 -17.80 -39.27
C THR A 43 71.20 -16.77 -38.17
N ASP A 44 70.35 -15.76 -38.09
CA ASP A 44 70.34 -14.76 -37.03
C ASP A 44 68.91 -14.65 -36.44
N MET A 45 68.77 -14.23 -35.18
CA MET A 45 67.50 -14.18 -34.48
C MET A 45 67.40 -12.97 -33.57
N GLN A 46 66.30 -12.23 -33.68
CA GLN A 46 65.89 -11.22 -32.72
C GLN A 46 64.62 -11.68 -32.01
N THR A 47 64.58 -11.53 -30.69
CA THR A 47 63.39 -11.81 -29.87
C THR A 47 62.95 -10.55 -29.14
N TRP A 48 61.64 -10.36 -29.04
CA TRP A 48 60.98 -9.35 -28.22
C TRP A 48 60.02 -10.03 -27.25
N VAL A 49 59.94 -9.46 -26.04
CA VAL A 49 58.91 -9.81 -25.08
C VAL A 49 57.72 -8.90 -25.32
N TRP A 50 56.56 -9.48 -25.62
CA TRP A 50 55.30 -8.80 -25.80
C TRP A 50 54.34 -9.15 -24.67
N ASN A 51 54.14 -8.20 -23.75
CA ASN A 51 53.16 -8.34 -22.68
C ASN A 51 51.78 -7.90 -23.17
N VAL A 52 50.89 -8.86 -23.35
CA VAL A 52 49.49 -8.62 -23.70
C VAL A 52 48.69 -8.52 -22.41
N THR A 53 48.05 -7.38 -22.18
CA THR A 53 47.20 -7.14 -21.00
C THR A 53 45.73 -7.26 -21.36
N LEU A 54 44.89 -7.56 -20.36
CA LEU A 54 43.45 -7.45 -20.52
C LEU A 54 43.03 -6.01 -20.21
N ASN A 55 42.18 -5.46 -21.07
CA ASN A 55 41.57 -4.15 -20.82
C ASN A 55 40.21 -4.35 -20.13
N CYS A 56 39.89 -3.50 -19.17
CA CYS A 56 38.57 -3.41 -18.59
C CYS A 56 37.87 -2.16 -19.13
N THR A 57 36.97 -2.33 -20.10
CA THR A 57 36.34 -1.20 -20.79
C THR A 57 35.15 -0.59 -20.04
N CYS A 58 34.76 -1.18 -18.92
CA CYS A 58 33.55 -0.83 -18.18
C CYS A 58 33.81 -0.54 -16.69
N GLY A 59 35.07 -0.47 -16.26
CA GLY A 59 35.45 -0.16 -14.89
C GLY A 59 36.97 -0.25 -14.69
N ASP A 60 37.40 -0.08 -13.44
CA ASP A 60 38.81 -0.23 -13.03
C ASP A 60 39.20 -1.70 -12.87
N THR A 61 38.22 -2.54 -12.50
CA THR A 61 38.37 -3.99 -12.37
C THR A 61 37.25 -4.69 -13.13
N CYS A 62 37.59 -5.73 -13.90
CA CYS A 62 36.63 -6.58 -14.57
C CYS A 62 36.62 -7.97 -13.95
N VAL A 63 35.45 -8.58 -13.88
CA VAL A 63 35.21 -9.89 -13.27
C VAL A 63 34.48 -10.78 -14.27
N ASN A 64 34.91 -12.03 -14.43
CA ASN A 64 34.16 -13.09 -15.13
C ASN A 64 34.01 -14.30 -14.20
N GLU A 65 33.25 -15.33 -14.62
CA GLU A 65 32.96 -16.53 -13.81
C GLU A 65 34.20 -17.29 -13.31
N THR A 66 35.38 -17.03 -13.88
CA THR A 66 36.62 -17.78 -13.60
C THR A 66 37.71 -16.93 -12.94
N GLY A 67 37.49 -15.62 -12.75
CA GLY A 67 38.52 -14.73 -12.22
C GLY A 67 38.27 -13.24 -12.48
N TRP A 68 39.29 -12.43 -12.23
CA TRP A 68 39.23 -10.97 -12.32
C TRP A 68 40.55 -10.37 -12.83
N TRP A 69 40.51 -9.11 -13.29
CA TRP A 69 41.69 -8.35 -13.70
C TRP A 69 41.44 -6.84 -13.54
N ARG A 70 42.48 -6.09 -13.13
CA ARG A 70 42.47 -4.63 -13.25
C ARG A 70 42.66 -4.20 -14.70
N ASP A 71 42.24 -2.99 -15.06
CA ASP A 71 42.50 -2.43 -16.38
C ASP A 71 44.00 -2.39 -16.69
N GLY A 72 44.39 -2.92 -17.86
CA GLY A 72 45.80 -3.11 -18.22
C GLY A 72 46.54 -4.17 -17.39
N GLY A 73 45.82 -4.95 -16.59
CA GLY A 73 46.36 -5.96 -15.69
C GLY A 73 46.43 -7.36 -16.29
N ALA A 74 47.02 -8.28 -15.50
CA ALA A 74 46.98 -9.72 -15.76
C ALA A 74 45.70 -10.35 -15.19
N PHE A 75 45.25 -11.44 -15.82
CA PHE A 75 44.14 -12.24 -15.32
C PHE A 75 44.52 -13.02 -14.06
N ILE A 76 43.65 -12.97 -13.04
CA ILE A 76 43.81 -13.68 -11.76
C ILE A 76 42.62 -14.63 -11.60
N ALA A 77 42.89 -15.94 -11.60
CA ALA A 77 41.85 -16.95 -11.43
C ALA A 77 41.25 -16.93 -10.01
N SER A 78 39.94 -17.12 -9.91
CA SER A 78 39.21 -17.18 -8.64
C SER A 78 37.91 -17.97 -8.81
N ASN A 79 37.52 -18.70 -7.75
CA ASN A 79 36.20 -19.33 -7.65
C ASN A 79 35.15 -18.43 -6.99
N THR A 80 35.58 -17.31 -6.39
CA THR A 80 34.74 -16.23 -5.84
C THR A 80 35.26 -14.91 -6.40
N PRO A 81 35.11 -14.70 -7.71
CA PRO A 81 35.83 -13.65 -8.42
C PRO A 81 35.30 -12.24 -8.09
N ILE A 82 34.03 -12.08 -7.73
CA ILE A 82 33.49 -10.78 -7.27
C ILE A 82 34.10 -10.43 -5.90
N GLN A 83 34.09 -11.38 -4.95
CA GLN A 83 34.69 -11.13 -3.63
C GLN A 83 36.17 -10.76 -3.73
N HIS A 84 36.95 -11.52 -4.51
CA HIS A 84 38.38 -11.21 -4.68
C HIS A 84 38.62 -9.86 -5.37
N ALA A 85 37.75 -9.44 -6.29
CA ALA A 85 37.82 -8.10 -6.87
C ALA A 85 37.57 -7.01 -5.81
N ILE A 86 36.57 -7.19 -4.94
CA ILE A 86 36.29 -6.30 -3.80
C ILE A 86 37.50 -6.24 -2.86
N ASP A 87 38.04 -7.39 -2.45
CA ASP A 87 39.19 -7.49 -1.53
C ASP A 87 40.42 -6.75 -2.07
N ASN A 88 40.57 -6.65 -3.39
CA ASN A 88 41.68 -5.98 -4.05
C ASN A 88 41.36 -4.58 -4.55
N ALA A 89 40.11 -4.14 -4.53
CA ALA A 89 39.70 -2.80 -4.97
C ALA A 89 40.22 -1.68 -4.05
N THR A 90 40.40 -0.51 -4.64
CA THR A 90 40.67 0.75 -3.94
C THR A 90 39.35 1.52 -3.80
N ALA A 91 39.21 2.34 -2.76
CA ALA A 91 38.08 3.26 -2.66
C ALA A 91 37.98 4.14 -3.93
N GLY A 92 36.77 4.23 -4.49
CA GLY A 92 36.47 4.87 -5.76
C GLY A 92 36.46 3.92 -6.96
N ASP A 93 37.00 2.70 -6.84
CA ASP A 93 37.07 1.76 -7.96
C ASP A 93 35.67 1.30 -8.40
N THR A 94 35.52 1.16 -9.71
CA THR A 94 34.39 0.47 -10.35
C THR A 94 34.77 -0.96 -10.68
N ILE A 95 34.08 -1.91 -10.06
CA ILE A 95 34.10 -3.33 -10.38
C ILE A 95 32.98 -3.61 -11.38
N CYS A 96 33.36 -3.98 -12.60
CA CYS A 96 32.47 -4.37 -13.68
C CYS A 96 32.40 -5.90 -13.80
N VAL A 97 31.22 -6.45 -13.51
CA VAL A 97 30.95 -7.88 -13.58
C VAL A 97 30.39 -8.22 -14.96
N LYS A 98 31.05 -9.13 -15.67
CA LYS A 98 30.65 -9.59 -17.01
C LYS A 98 29.45 -10.53 -16.92
N ASP A 99 28.76 -10.73 -18.05
CA ASP A 99 27.66 -11.68 -18.16
C ASP A 99 28.10 -13.08 -17.68
N GLY A 100 27.23 -13.76 -16.94
CA GLY A 100 27.53 -15.05 -16.34
C GLY A 100 26.77 -15.30 -15.04
N THR A 101 26.95 -16.49 -14.49
CA THR A 101 26.41 -16.89 -13.19
C THR A 101 27.54 -17.05 -12.17
N TYR A 102 27.51 -16.23 -11.14
CA TYR A 102 28.50 -16.18 -10.08
C TYR A 102 27.94 -16.86 -8.84
N THR A 103 28.42 -18.08 -8.56
CA THR A 103 28.00 -18.83 -7.39
C THR A 103 28.87 -18.48 -6.19
N GLU A 104 28.59 -17.35 -5.55
CA GLU A 104 29.29 -16.85 -4.37
C GLU A 104 28.35 -16.02 -3.48
N ASN A 105 28.77 -15.82 -2.23
CA ASN A 105 28.20 -14.82 -1.31
C ASN A 105 29.19 -13.66 -1.26
N VAL A 106 28.68 -12.43 -1.33
CA VAL A 106 29.50 -11.23 -1.50
C VAL A 106 29.41 -10.36 -0.26
N ASP A 107 30.51 -10.29 0.49
CA ASP A 107 30.71 -9.39 1.62
C ASP A 107 31.34 -8.09 1.08
N VAL A 108 30.57 -7.01 1.07
CA VAL A 108 31.05 -5.68 0.67
C VAL A 108 31.77 -5.04 1.85
N THR A 109 33.08 -5.23 1.90
CA THR A 109 33.93 -4.82 3.03
C THR A 109 34.57 -3.44 2.89
N LYS A 110 34.18 -2.68 1.86
CA LYS A 110 34.78 -1.37 1.54
C LYS A 110 33.74 -0.35 1.09
N SER A 111 33.88 0.84 1.65
CA SER A 111 33.12 2.03 1.29
C SER A 111 33.62 2.62 -0.03
N HIS A 112 32.79 3.46 -0.66
CA HIS A 112 33.09 4.15 -1.92
C HIS A 112 33.37 3.20 -3.10
N LEU A 113 32.69 2.06 -3.18
CA LEU A 113 32.84 1.13 -4.31
C LEU A 113 31.63 1.18 -5.24
N THR A 114 31.87 1.01 -6.54
CA THR A 114 30.81 0.69 -7.50
C THR A 114 30.94 -0.76 -7.94
N ILE A 115 29.96 -1.59 -7.61
CA ILE A 115 29.84 -2.98 -8.05
C ILE A 115 28.66 -3.02 -9.02
N ARG A 116 28.94 -3.29 -10.29
CA ARG A 116 27.91 -3.26 -11.34
C ARG A 116 28.05 -4.39 -12.33
N SER A 117 26.92 -4.89 -12.82
CA SER A 117 26.93 -5.72 -14.02
C SER A 117 27.20 -4.89 -15.27
N GLU A 118 27.73 -5.53 -16.31
CA GLU A 118 27.93 -4.90 -17.61
C GLU A 118 26.61 -4.71 -18.37
N ASN A 119 25.78 -5.76 -18.43
CA ASN A 119 24.58 -5.81 -19.29
C ASN A 119 23.26 -6.04 -18.53
N GLY A 120 23.26 -5.83 -17.21
CA GLY A 120 22.03 -5.85 -16.40
C GLY A 120 21.63 -7.22 -15.86
N PRO A 121 20.51 -7.26 -15.11
CA PRO A 121 20.15 -8.42 -14.28
C PRO A 121 19.72 -9.64 -15.10
N SER A 122 19.28 -9.46 -16.35
CA SER A 122 18.82 -10.56 -17.20
C SER A 122 19.93 -11.51 -17.67
N VAL A 123 21.20 -11.14 -17.51
CA VAL A 123 22.36 -11.91 -17.98
C VAL A 123 23.49 -11.99 -16.94
N THR A 124 23.32 -11.36 -15.77
CA THR A 124 24.32 -11.36 -14.70
C THR A 124 23.65 -11.75 -13.38
N THR A 125 23.93 -12.97 -12.95
CA THR A 125 23.30 -13.58 -11.78
C THR A 125 24.34 -13.80 -10.67
N VAL A 126 24.02 -13.44 -9.43
CA VAL A 126 24.77 -13.80 -8.24
C VAL A 126 23.90 -14.74 -7.39
N SER A 127 24.39 -15.95 -7.15
CA SER A 127 23.64 -17.03 -6.50
C SER A 127 24.37 -17.54 -5.26
N ALA A 128 23.66 -17.60 -4.13
CA ALA A 128 24.19 -18.14 -2.89
C ALA A 128 24.20 -19.68 -2.84
N SER A 129 23.86 -20.37 -3.93
CA SER A 129 23.61 -21.83 -3.94
C SER A 129 24.74 -22.73 -3.42
N LEU A 130 26.00 -22.26 -3.36
CA LEU A 130 27.11 -22.99 -2.74
C LEU A 130 27.13 -22.89 -1.20
N ASN A 131 26.74 -21.74 -0.63
CA ASN A 131 26.57 -21.55 0.81
C ASN A 131 25.25 -20.81 1.08
N PRO A 132 24.11 -21.49 0.89
CA PRO A 132 22.84 -20.80 0.78
C PRO A 132 22.34 -20.26 2.13
N ASN A 133 22.86 -20.76 3.25
CA ASN A 133 22.54 -20.31 4.59
C ASN A 133 23.26 -19.00 4.98
N LYS A 134 23.43 -18.07 4.04
CA LYS A 134 24.05 -16.75 4.19
C LYS A 134 23.33 -15.76 3.25
N HIS A 135 23.46 -14.47 3.53
CA HIS A 135 23.02 -13.43 2.60
C HIS A 135 23.74 -13.55 1.25
N VAL A 136 23.10 -13.14 0.15
CA VAL A 136 23.76 -13.13 -1.17
C VAL A 136 24.71 -11.94 -1.25
N PHE A 137 24.22 -10.74 -0.94
CA PHE A 137 25.03 -9.54 -0.69
C PHE A 137 24.89 -9.08 0.76
N ASP A 138 26.01 -8.83 1.41
CA ASP A 138 26.11 -8.26 2.75
C ASP A 138 26.87 -6.93 2.69
N ILE A 139 26.19 -5.83 2.99
CA ILE A 139 26.76 -4.47 3.08
C ILE A 139 26.69 -4.04 4.53
N THR A 140 27.73 -4.38 5.29
CA THR A 140 27.82 -4.06 6.72
C THR A 140 28.88 -2.99 6.98
N ASP A 141 28.51 -1.94 7.73
CA ASP A 141 29.39 -0.85 8.15
C ASP A 141 30.07 -0.10 6.99
N GLN A 142 29.41 -0.01 5.83
CA GLN A 142 29.95 0.69 4.66
C GLN A 142 29.14 1.93 4.28
N THR A 143 29.81 2.87 3.65
CA THR A 143 29.16 4.06 3.08
C THR A 143 29.42 4.21 1.59
N ASN A 144 28.48 4.86 0.89
CA ASN A 144 28.65 5.23 -0.52
C ASN A 144 29.02 4.03 -1.42
N VAL A 145 28.35 2.90 -1.20
CA VAL A 145 28.44 1.72 -2.08
C VAL A 145 27.37 1.84 -3.15
N THR A 146 27.74 1.63 -4.41
CA THR A 146 26.79 1.43 -5.50
C THR A 146 26.72 -0.06 -5.86
N LEU A 147 25.52 -0.66 -5.77
CA LEU A 147 25.25 -2.03 -6.21
C LEU A 147 24.22 -2.01 -7.34
N LYS A 148 24.60 -2.44 -8.54
CA LYS A 148 23.74 -2.25 -9.71
C LYS A 148 23.67 -3.40 -10.71
N GLY A 149 22.45 -3.76 -11.10
CA GLY A 149 22.18 -4.54 -12.31
C GLY A 149 22.30 -6.06 -12.17
N PHE A 150 22.03 -6.63 -10.99
CA PHE A 150 22.17 -8.07 -10.75
C PHE A 150 20.82 -8.76 -10.55
N GLU A 151 20.70 -9.98 -11.05
CA GLU A 151 19.77 -10.95 -10.46
C GLU A 151 20.46 -11.58 -9.24
N ILE A 152 19.81 -11.54 -8.09
CA ILE A 152 20.36 -11.89 -6.77
C ILE A 152 19.45 -12.96 -6.16
N ARG A 153 19.98 -14.16 -5.90
CA ARG A 153 19.11 -15.32 -5.63
C ARG A 153 19.70 -16.49 -4.86
N ASP A 154 18.81 -17.43 -4.55
CA ASP A 154 19.08 -18.77 -4.04
C ASP A 154 19.74 -18.82 -2.64
N ALA A 155 19.49 -17.82 -1.79
CA ALA A 155 19.77 -17.94 -0.36
C ALA A 155 18.67 -18.77 0.31
N TYR A 156 19.07 -19.73 1.15
CA TYR A 156 18.21 -20.67 1.86
C TYR A 156 18.63 -20.81 3.33
N GLY A 157 17.84 -20.22 4.23
CA GLY A 157 18.03 -20.20 5.68
C GLY A 157 17.58 -21.49 6.35
N THR A 158 18.52 -22.27 6.90
CA THR A 158 18.23 -23.48 7.71
C THR A 158 18.67 -23.35 9.15
N SER A 159 19.59 -22.44 9.46
CA SER A 159 20.04 -22.18 10.83
C SER A 159 20.13 -20.69 11.18
N GLN A 160 19.83 -19.81 10.24
CA GLN A 160 19.71 -18.37 10.44
C GLN A 160 18.80 -17.79 9.35
N SER A 161 18.26 -16.61 9.60
CA SER A 161 17.58 -15.82 8.57
C SER A 161 18.57 -15.40 7.48
N VAL A 162 18.07 -15.28 6.25
CA VAL A 162 18.89 -14.94 5.08
C VAL A 162 18.24 -13.84 4.26
N ALA A 163 19.05 -13.14 3.47
CA ALA A 163 18.58 -12.05 2.64
C ALA A 163 19.19 -12.11 1.24
N GLY A 164 18.48 -11.61 0.24
CA GLY A 164 19.09 -11.28 -1.05
C GLY A 164 20.11 -10.16 -0.87
N ILE A 165 19.66 -9.01 -0.35
CA ILE A 165 20.51 -7.88 0.03
C ILE A 165 20.31 -7.59 1.51
N TYR A 166 21.38 -7.72 2.29
CA TYR A 166 21.41 -7.33 3.69
C TYR A 166 22.26 -6.07 3.85
N MET A 167 21.72 -5.09 4.56
CA MET A 167 22.39 -3.82 4.86
C MET A 167 22.34 -3.59 6.36
N TYR A 168 23.50 -3.41 6.99
CA TYR A 168 23.61 -3.16 8.43
C TYR A 168 24.51 -1.95 8.68
N ASN A 169 23.96 -0.90 9.31
CA ASN A 169 24.65 0.37 9.53
C ASN A 169 25.30 0.91 8.23
N ALA A 170 24.66 0.64 7.08
CA ALA A 170 25.13 1.06 5.77
C ALA A 170 24.45 2.36 5.36
N ARG A 171 25.22 3.36 4.93
CA ARG A 171 24.69 4.70 4.66
C ARG A 171 25.09 5.24 3.30
N GLU A 172 24.29 6.14 2.74
CA GLU A 172 24.60 6.82 1.47
C GLU A 172 24.80 5.84 0.29
N CYS A 173 24.28 4.61 0.38
CA CYS A 173 24.43 3.61 -0.67
C CYS A 173 23.39 3.81 -1.78
N ASN A 174 23.74 3.42 -3.00
CA ASN A 174 22.86 3.45 -4.16
C ASN A 174 22.66 2.05 -4.72
N ILE A 175 21.48 1.49 -4.49
CA ILE A 175 21.10 0.15 -4.93
C ILE A 175 20.15 0.31 -6.12
N SER A 176 20.52 -0.19 -7.30
CA SER A 176 19.72 0.08 -8.50
C SER A 176 19.63 -1.05 -9.52
N GLY A 177 18.45 -1.21 -10.13
CA GLY A 177 18.22 -2.16 -11.21
C GLY A 177 18.55 -3.61 -10.84
N ASN A 178 18.34 -3.98 -9.57
CA ASN A 178 18.56 -5.33 -9.08
C ASN A 178 17.22 -6.07 -8.99
N ILE A 179 17.27 -7.37 -9.28
CA ILE A 179 16.16 -8.30 -9.12
C ILE A 179 16.54 -9.28 -8.02
N VAL A 180 15.79 -9.30 -6.91
CA VAL A 180 15.98 -10.25 -5.82
C VAL A 180 14.92 -11.34 -5.91
N THR A 181 15.32 -12.61 -5.93
CA THR A 181 14.36 -13.70 -6.09
C THR A 181 14.83 -15.04 -5.51
N ASN A 182 13.88 -15.94 -5.22
CA ASN A 182 14.15 -17.30 -4.71
C ASN A 182 15.00 -17.26 -3.44
N ILE A 183 14.56 -16.44 -2.48
CA ILE A 183 15.12 -16.44 -1.13
C ILE A 183 14.15 -17.22 -0.26
N SER A 184 14.64 -18.21 0.47
CA SER A 184 13.77 -19.03 1.31
C SER A 184 14.36 -19.37 2.67
N ALA A 185 13.52 -19.79 3.60
CA ALA A 185 13.95 -20.15 4.96
C ALA A 185 13.04 -21.23 5.59
N THR A 186 13.60 -21.99 6.55
CA THR A 186 12.87 -23.02 7.30
C THR A 186 13.03 -22.87 8.81
N GLY A 187 12.15 -23.52 9.57
CA GLY A 187 12.10 -23.38 11.03
C GLY A 187 11.63 -21.97 11.43
N TYR A 188 12.29 -21.38 12.42
CA TYR A 188 12.02 -20.01 12.91
C TYR A 188 12.90 -18.95 12.23
N ASN A 189 13.43 -19.25 11.05
CA ASN A 189 14.25 -18.33 10.27
C ASN A 189 13.37 -17.61 9.26
N CYS A 190 13.72 -16.36 8.97
CA CYS A 190 12.98 -15.52 8.03
C CYS A 190 13.71 -15.45 6.68
N ALA A 191 12.94 -15.24 5.62
CA ALA A 191 13.45 -14.96 4.29
C ALA A 191 13.24 -13.48 3.97
N TYR A 192 14.33 -12.74 3.73
CA TYR A 192 14.29 -11.33 3.36
C TYR A 192 14.67 -11.14 1.90
N GLY A 193 13.93 -10.34 1.15
CA GLY A 193 14.40 -9.86 -0.14
C GLY A 193 15.50 -8.85 0.08
N ILE A 194 15.11 -7.72 0.67
CA ILE A 194 16.01 -6.65 1.07
C ILE A 194 15.75 -6.32 2.54
N ARG A 195 16.81 -6.28 3.35
CA ARG A 195 16.74 -5.87 4.76
C ARG A 195 17.72 -4.73 5.01
N LEU A 196 17.21 -3.64 5.55
CA LEU A 196 17.98 -2.54 6.11
C LEU A 196 17.85 -2.58 7.62
N ASP A 197 18.98 -2.57 8.32
CA ASP A 197 19.05 -2.73 9.77
C ASP A 197 20.04 -1.74 10.38
N ALA A 198 19.80 -1.40 11.65
CA ALA A 198 20.69 -0.66 12.53
C ALA A 198 21.20 0.66 11.96
N SER A 199 20.28 1.59 11.72
CA SER A 199 20.58 2.93 11.19
C SER A 199 21.23 2.86 9.80
N SER A 200 20.69 1.98 8.95
CA SER A 200 21.03 1.97 7.53
C SER A 200 20.29 3.12 6.84
N ASP A 201 20.77 4.34 7.08
CA ASP A 201 20.09 5.57 6.73
C ASP A 201 20.60 6.18 5.42
N ASN A 202 19.80 7.07 4.81
CA ASN A 202 20.21 7.87 3.65
C ASN A 202 20.59 7.02 2.43
N ASN A 203 20.00 5.84 2.26
CA ASN A 203 20.22 5.00 1.08
C ASN A 203 19.19 5.28 -0.01
N SER A 204 19.56 5.05 -1.27
CA SER A 204 18.67 5.22 -2.43
C SER A 204 18.50 3.91 -3.19
N PHE A 205 17.25 3.59 -3.50
CA PHE A 205 16.82 2.41 -4.24
C PHE A 205 16.11 2.83 -5.53
N HIS A 206 16.71 2.49 -6.67
CA HIS A 206 16.14 2.79 -7.99
C HIS A 206 15.80 1.52 -8.76
N THR A 207 14.51 1.28 -8.99
CA THR A 207 14.01 0.05 -9.65
C THR A 207 14.41 -1.19 -8.87
N THR A 208 13.60 -1.50 -7.87
CA THR A 208 13.73 -2.67 -7.00
C THR A 208 12.62 -3.65 -7.32
N THR A 209 12.97 -4.87 -7.72
CA THR A 209 12.01 -5.96 -7.90
C THR A 209 12.37 -7.12 -6.97
N VAL A 210 11.46 -7.50 -6.10
CA VAL A 210 11.63 -8.61 -5.14
C VAL A 210 10.51 -9.61 -5.35
N TYR A 211 10.81 -10.89 -5.60
CA TYR A 211 9.75 -11.88 -5.78
C TYR A 211 10.14 -13.34 -5.60
N ASN A 212 9.14 -14.21 -5.40
CA ASN A 212 9.31 -15.64 -5.09
C ASN A 212 10.15 -15.83 -3.83
N LEU A 213 9.61 -15.41 -2.70
CA LEU A 213 10.21 -15.67 -1.39
C LEU A 213 9.32 -16.63 -0.62
N ASP A 214 9.93 -17.51 0.17
CA ASP A 214 9.20 -18.57 0.89
C ASP A 214 9.82 -18.84 2.27
N ALA A 215 9.05 -18.75 3.34
CA ALA A 215 9.55 -19.06 4.69
C ALA A 215 8.55 -19.82 5.56
N ASN A 216 9.08 -20.67 6.43
CA ASN A 216 8.25 -21.33 7.46
C ASN A 216 7.77 -20.38 8.57
N TYR A 217 8.46 -19.27 8.79
CA TYR A 217 8.07 -18.30 9.81
C TYR A 217 7.62 -17.03 9.10
N TYR A 218 8.54 -16.08 8.91
CA TYR A 218 8.21 -14.80 8.28
C TYR A 218 8.94 -14.61 6.95
N THR A 219 8.19 -14.12 5.97
CA THR A 219 8.72 -13.70 4.67
C THR A 219 8.58 -12.20 4.56
N TYR A 220 9.67 -11.52 4.20
CA TYR A 220 9.70 -10.07 4.01
C TYR A 220 10.23 -9.75 2.62
N GLY A 221 9.43 -9.06 1.81
CA GLY A 221 9.90 -8.49 0.55
C GLY A 221 10.98 -7.43 0.82
N ILE A 222 10.59 -6.37 1.52
CA ILE A 222 11.48 -5.29 1.96
C ILE A 222 11.21 -5.00 3.44
N GLU A 223 12.25 -5.09 4.27
CA GLU A 223 12.21 -4.70 5.68
C GLU A 223 13.15 -3.52 5.93
N LEU A 224 12.66 -2.49 6.60
CA LEU A 224 13.44 -1.42 7.20
C LEU A 224 13.28 -1.48 8.72
N TYR A 225 14.32 -1.90 9.41
CA TYR A 225 14.37 -1.96 10.87
C TYR A 225 15.29 -0.85 11.39
N SER A 226 14.71 0.12 12.10
CA SER A 226 15.44 1.27 12.66
C SER A 226 16.33 1.96 11.61
N SER A 227 15.77 2.24 10.43
CA SER A 227 16.48 2.76 9.27
C SER A 227 15.69 3.90 8.63
N SER A 228 16.25 5.10 8.67
CA SER A 228 15.55 6.35 8.35
C SER A 228 16.13 7.04 7.12
N ASP A 229 15.40 8.04 6.61
CA ASP A 229 15.85 8.90 5.51
C ASP A 229 16.18 8.13 4.21
N ASN A 230 15.60 6.95 3.98
CA ASN A 230 15.83 6.16 2.77
C ASN A 230 14.83 6.54 1.66
N SER A 231 15.28 6.45 0.42
CA SER A 231 14.45 6.77 -0.76
C SER A 231 14.29 5.57 -1.68
N PHE A 232 13.04 5.22 -1.97
CA PHE A 232 12.63 4.18 -2.89
C PHE A 232 11.89 4.82 -4.06
N HIS A 233 12.35 4.55 -5.28
CA HIS A 233 11.67 5.05 -6.47
C HIS A 233 10.60 4.07 -6.93
N THR A 234 10.92 3.21 -7.90
CA THR A 234 10.02 2.19 -8.41
C THR A 234 10.29 0.90 -7.65
N THR A 235 9.29 0.42 -6.92
CA THR A 235 9.36 -0.76 -6.08
C THR A 235 8.25 -1.73 -6.45
N THR A 236 8.62 -2.98 -6.71
CA THR A 236 7.67 -4.06 -6.99
C THR A 236 8.01 -5.28 -6.15
N VAL A 237 7.07 -5.71 -5.32
CA VAL A 237 7.22 -6.88 -4.44
C VAL A 237 6.07 -7.85 -4.73
N TYR A 238 6.35 -9.12 -5.00
CA TYR A 238 5.28 -10.07 -5.27
C TYR A 238 5.63 -11.54 -5.09
N ASN A 239 4.61 -12.41 -5.04
CA ASN A 239 4.77 -13.86 -4.82
C ASN A 239 5.60 -14.13 -3.56
N LEU A 240 5.05 -13.76 -2.41
CA LEU A 240 5.64 -14.05 -1.12
C LEU A 240 4.77 -15.09 -0.42
N ASP A 241 5.37 -16.21 -0.05
CA ASP A 241 4.71 -17.29 0.64
C ASP A 241 5.27 -17.38 2.07
N ALA A 242 4.41 -17.53 3.07
CA ALA A 242 4.84 -17.75 4.46
C ALA A 242 3.90 -18.71 5.20
N ASN A 243 4.46 -19.61 6.02
CA ASN A 243 3.62 -20.44 6.89
C ASN A 243 3.09 -19.69 8.12
N SER A 244 3.57 -18.48 8.42
CA SER A 244 3.02 -17.63 9.50
C SER A 244 2.66 -16.26 8.92
N GLU A 245 3.64 -15.41 8.62
CA GLU A 245 3.38 -14.02 8.23
C GLU A 245 4.15 -13.63 6.97
N ALA A 246 3.44 -13.05 6.00
CA ALA A 246 4.01 -12.54 4.75
C ALA A 246 3.91 -11.01 4.71
N TYR A 247 5.05 -10.35 4.60
CA TYR A 247 5.19 -8.90 4.56
C TYR A 247 5.70 -8.44 3.21
N GLY A 248 4.93 -7.64 2.49
CA GLY A 248 5.39 -7.00 1.27
C GLY A 248 6.48 -5.97 1.57
N ILE A 249 6.08 -4.92 2.29
CA ILE A 249 6.97 -3.87 2.77
C ILE A 249 6.67 -3.64 4.25
N TYR A 250 7.70 -3.74 5.09
CA TYR A 250 7.61 -3.54 6.53
C TYR A 250 8.61 -2.48 6.99
N LEU A 251 8.11 -1.41 7.60
CA LEU A 251 8.91 -0.37 8.25
C LEU A 251 8.66 -0.47 9.75
N SER A 252 9.73 -0.69 10.54
CA SER A 252 9.60 -0.84 11.99
C SER A 252 10.69 -0.18 12.81
N SER A 253 10.37 0.04 14.10
CA SER A 253 11.31 0.54 15.11
C SER A 253 11.93 1.90 14.77
N SER A 254 11.07 2.89 14.52
CA SER A 254 11.45 4.27 14.17
C SER A 254 12.17 4.40 12.83
N SER A 255 11.74 3.63 11.84
CA SER A 255 12.13 3.81 10.44
C SER A 255 11.36 5.00 9.86
N ASN A 256 11.84 6.21 10.17
CA ASN A 256 11.16 7.46 9.86
C ASN A 256 11.71 8.15 8.61
N ASN A 257 10.98 9.12 8.07
CA ASN A 257 11.40 9.95 6.92
C ASN A 257 11.76 9.13 5.66
N ASN A 258 11.20 7.93 5.50
CA ASN A 258 11.43 7.15 4.29
C ASN A 258 10.42 7.56 3.21
N SER A 259 10.88 7.62 1.96
CA SER A 259 10.06 8.06 0.83
C SER A 259 9.95 7.01 -0.26
N PHE A 260 8.73 6.80 -0.76
CA PHE A 260 8.37 5.91 -1.86
C PHE A 260 7.74 6.75 -3.00
N ASP A 261 8.60 7.33 -3.85
CA ASP A 261 8.28 8.57 -4.59
C ASP A 261 7.62 8.40 -5.96
N THR A 262 7.70 7.22 -6.59
CA THR A 262 7.19 7.06 -7.97
C THR A 262 6.11 6.00 -8.12
N GLY A 263 6.32 4.82 -7.53
CA GLY A 263 5.37 3.72 -7.67
C GLY A 263 5.80 2.54 -6.82
N THR A 264 4.92 2.14 -5.91
CA THR A 264 5.03 0.97 -5.06
C THR A 264 3.91 0.00 -5.42
N THR A 265 4.26 -1.22 -5.79
CA THR A 265 3.29 -2.27 -6.10
C THR A 265 3.61 -3.52 -5.31
N VAL A 266 2.66 -3.99 -4.50
CA VAL A 266 2.79 -5.19 -3.67
C VAL A 266 1.66 -6.15 -4.01
N TYR A 267 1.94 -7.39 -4.39
CA TYR A 267 0.85 -8.32 -4.74
C TYR A 267 1.18 -9.81 -4.68
N ASN A 268 0.14 -10.66 -4.60
CA ASN A 268 0.26 -12.12 -4.45
C ASN A 268 1.09 -12.48 -3.20
N LEU A 269 0.53 -12.18 -2.03
CA LEU A 269 1.13 -12.57 -0.75
C LEU A 269 0.21 -13.61 -0.12
N ASP A 270 0.74 -14.80 0.10
CA ASP A 270 0.02 -15.93 0.66
C ASP A 270 0.63 -16.29 2.02
N ALA A 271 -0.20 -16.28 3.07
CA ALA A 271 0.21 -16.62 4.43
C ALA A 271 -0.81 -17.52 5.12
N ASN A 272 -0.42 -18.24 6.18
CA ASN A 272 -1.42 -18.89 7.04
C ASN A 272 -2.01 -17.90 8.04
N ASP A 273 -1.18 -17.20 8.81
CA ASP A 273 -1.68 -16.34 9.89
C ASP A 273 -2.00 -14.94 9.37
N TYR A 274 -1.02 -14.25 8.78
CA TYR A 274 -1.21 -12.84 8.39
C TYR A 274 -0.51 -12.46 7.08
N ALA A 275 -1.23 -11.80 6.18
CA ALA A 275 -0.65 -11.24 4.96
C ALA A 275 -0.74 -9.71 4.96
N TYR A 276 0.41 -9.05 4.99
CA TYR A 276 0.56 -7.60 5.06
C TYR A 276 1.14 -7.05 3.76
N GLY A 277 0.38 -6.22 3.06
CA GLY A 277 0.87 -5.51 1.89
C GLY A 277 1.96 -4.50 2.29
N ILE A 278 1.55 -3.49 3.07
CA ILE A 278 2.44 -2.49 3.65
C ILE A 278 2.09 -2.33 5.13
N GLU A 279 3.09 -2.48 6.00
CA GLU A 279 2.96 -2.21 7.43
C GLU A 279 4.00 -1.19 7.88
N LEU A 280 3.53 -0.21 8.66
CA LEU A 280 4.36 0.74 9.41
C LEU A 280 4.10 0.53 10.90
N ASP A 281 5.13 0.15 11.65
CA ASP A 281 5.07 -0.11 13.08
C ASP A 281 6.06 0.80 13.83
N TYR A 282 5.57 1.69 14.69
CA TYR A 282 6.37 2.77 15.31
C TYR A 282 7.20 3.55 14.28
N SER A 283 6.66 3.82 13.09
CA SER A 283 7.39 4.40 11.96
C SER A 283 6.62 5.60 11.39
N SER A 284 7.10 6.80 11.71
CA SER A 284 6.43 8.07 11.44
C SER A 284 7.11 8.87 10.32
N ASP A 285 6.46 9.93 9.84
CA ASP A 285 7.02 10.85 8.84
C ASP A 285 7.36 10.20 7.49
N ASN A 286 6.75 9.06 7.13
CA ASN A 286 7.00 8.40 5.85
C ASN A 286 6.04 8.88 4.76
N SER A 287 6.50 8.89 3.51
CA SER A 287 5.71 9.32 2.36
C SER A 287 5.62 8.25 1.28
N PHE A 288 4.40 7.99 0.81
CA PHE A 288 4.09 7.07 -0.28
C PHE A 288 3.32 7.81 -1.36
N HIS A 289 3.85 7.82 -2.60
CA HIS A 289 3.20 8.51 -3.70
C HIS A 289 2.11 7.65 -4.35
N THR A 290 2.44 6.84 -5.36
CA THR A 290 1.49 5.90 -5.97
C THR A 290 1.71 4.51 -5.39
N THR A 291 0.70 3.98 -4.69
CA THR A 291 0.73 2.70 -4.01
C THR A 291 -0.41 1.81 -4.48
N THR A 292 -0.10 0.61 -4.93
CA THR A 292 -1.09 -0.42 -5.27
C THR A 292 -0.78 -1.71 -4.51
N VAL A 293 -1.72 -2.20 -3.73
CA VAL A 293 -1.62 -3.45 -2.98
C VAL A 293 -2.77 -4.37 -3.39
N TYR A 294 -2.49 -5.61 -3.79
CA TYR A 294 -3.57 -6.51 -4.17
C TYR A 294 -3.27 -8.01 -4.12
N ASN A 295 -4.31 -8.85 -4.14
CA ASN A 295 -4.19 -10.31 -4.07
C ASN A 295 -3.40 -10.74 -2.84
N LEU A 296 -3.94 -10.45 -1.65
CA LEU A 296 -3.40 -10.98 -0.40
C LEU A 296 -4.32 -12.09 0.10
N SER A 297 -3.75 -13.19 0.60
CA SER A 297 -4.48 -14.34 1.11
C SER A 297 -3.95 -14.74 2.49
N ALA A 298 -4.86 -14.95 3.44
CA ALA A 298 -4.56 -15.52 4.75
C ALA A 298 -5.46 -16.73 5.06
N ASP A 299 -4.87 -17.93 5.10
CA ASP A 299 -5.62 -19.20 5.19
C ASP A 299 -6.30 -19.41 6.56
N ASP A 300 -5.70 -18.92 7.64
CA ASP A 300 -6.19 -19.09 9.02
C ASP A 300 -6.46 -17.74 9.73
N GLY A 301 -5.86 -16.63 9.30
CA GLY A 301 -6.02 -15.32 9.94
C GLY A 301 -6.40 -14.17 9.00
N ASP A 302 -5.68 -13.05 9.10
CA ASP A 302 -6.11 -11.74 8.62
C ASP A 302 -5.28 -11.24 7.43
N THR A 303 -5.90 -10.42 6.58
CA THR A 303 -5.19 -9.71 5.51
C THR A 303 -5.24 -8.21 5.74
N TYR A 304 -4.11 -7.53 5.50
CA TYR A 304 -3.97 -6.10 5.66
C TYR A 304 -3.36 -5.50 4.39
N GLY A 305 -4.13 -4.67 3.68
CA GLY A 305 -3.61 -3.93 2.55
C GLY A 305 -2.54 -2.93 2.98
N ILE A 306 -2.96 -1.99 3.84
CA ILE A 306 -2.07 -1.02 4.51
C ILE A 306 -2.42 -0.99 6.00
N TRP A 307 -1.42 -1.18 6.85
CA TRP A 307 -1.55 -1.07 8.30
C TRP A 307 -0.54 -0.09 8.88
N LEU A 308 -1.03 0.86 9.68
CA LEU A 308 -0.22 1.77 10.50
C LEU A 308 -0.50 1.45 11.98
N ASP A 309 0.55 1.10 12.73
CA ASP A 309 0.51 0.90 14.18
C ASP A 309 1.50 1.86 14.86
N TYR A 310 1.04 2.66 15.82
CA TYR A 310 1.82 3.73 16.48
C TYR A 310 2.62 4.60 15.49
N SER A 311 2.04 4.88 14.33
CA SER A 311 2.73 5.47 13.18
C SER A 311 2.02 6.74 12.75
N SER A 312 2.56 7.88 13.16
CA SER A 312 1.98 9.20 12.94
C SER A 312 2.63 9.94 11.77
N ASP A 313 1.98 11.01 11.31
CA ASP A 313 2.54 11.97 10.34
C ASP A 313 2.95 11.34 8.99
N ASN A 314 2.37 10.19 8.63
CA ASN A 314 2.62 9.56 7.32
C ASN A 314 1.68 10.10 6.26
N SER A 315 2.17 10.15 5.02
CA SER A 315 1.41 10.66 3.87
C SER A 315 1.31 9.63 2.74
N PHE A 316 0.09 9.41 2.26
CA PHE A 316 -0.24 8.56 1.13
C PHE A 316 -0.97 9.41 0.08
N HIS A 317 -0.37 9.56 -1.10
CA HIS A 317 -0.99 10.37 -2.16
C HIS A 317 -2.08 9.58 -2.91
N THR A 318 -1.70 8.56 -3.67
CA THR A 318 -2.65 7.73 -4.41
C THR A 318 -2.50 6.27 -3.98
N THR A 319 -3.51 5.76 -3.28
CA THR A 319 -3.55 4.40 -2.74
C THR A 319 -4.69 3.62 -3.39
N THR A 320 -4.38 2.40 -3.84
CA THR A 320 -5.38 1.42 -4.30
C THR A 320 -5.12 0.08 -3.63
N VAL A 321 -6.10 -0.43 -2.89
CA VAL A 321 -6.04 -1.74 -2.21
C VAL A 321 -7.18 -2.61 -2.71
N TYR A 322 -6.91 -3.83 -3.18
CA TYR A 322 -7.99 -4.71 -3.62
C TYR A 322 -7.70 -6.20 -3.65
N ASN A 323 -8.75 -7.02 -3.74
CA ASN A 323 -8.67 -8.49 -3.75
C ASN A 323 -7.92 -9.01 -2.51
N LEU A 324 -8.49 -8.77 -1.33
CA LEU A 324 -7.99 -9.36 -0.09
C LEU A 324 -8.91 -10.52 0.30
N ASP A 325 -8.34 -11.69 0.56
CA ASP A 325 -9.06 -12.92 0.94
C ASP A 325 -8.56 -13.38 2.33
N ALA A 326 -9.44 -13.32 3.34
CA ALA A 326 -9.07 -13.65 4.72
C ALA A 326 -10.02 -14.66 5.35
N ASN A 327 -9.46 -15.67 6.02
CA ASN A 327 -10.27 -16.59 6.82
C ASN A 327 -10.84 -15.95 8.10
N SER A 328 -10.24 -14.87 8.59
CA SER A 328 -10.74 -14.09 9.71
C SER A 328 -11.12 -12.68 9.24
N GLU A 329 -10.25 -11.69 9.33
CA GLU A 329 -10.58 -10.28 9.05
C GLU A 329 -9.80 -9.75 7.84
N ALA A 330 -10.47 -9.02 6.93
CA ALA A 330 -9.84 -8.38 5.78
C ALA A 330 -9.87 -6.85 5.96
N TYR A 331 -8.70 -6.23 5.97
CA TYR A 331 -8.50 -4.80 6.20
C TYR A 331 -7.92 -4.13 4.95
N GLY A 332 -8.66 -3.19 4.37
CA GLY A 332 -8.15 -2.37 3.28
C GLY A 332 -7.06 -1.42 3.75
N ILE A 333 -7.47 -0.44 4.55
CA ILE A 333 -6.59 0.52 5.23
C ILE A 333 -6.93 0.49 6.72
N TYR A 334 -5.93 0.24 7.57
CA TYR A 334 -6.09 0.17 9.01
C TYR A 334 -5.11 1.09 9.73
N LEU A 335 -5.62 2.03 10.52
CA LEU A 335 -4.84 2.87 11.41
C LEU A 335 -5.15 2.47 12.85
N TYR A 336 -4.14 2.05 13.57
CA TYR A 336 -4.25 1.50 14.91
C TYR A 336 -3.36 2.25 15.90
N SER A 337 -3.89 2.44 17.11
CA SER A 337 -3.18 2.88 18.31
C SER A 337 -2.29 4.12 18.13
N SER A 338 -2.86 5.32 18.26
CA SER A 338 -2.11 6.59 18.17
C SER A 338 -1.37 6.75 16.84
N SER A 339 -1.95 6.22 15.76
CA SER A 339 -1.53 6.53 14.39
C SER A 339 -2.22 7.82 13.96
N ASP A 340 -1.72 8.93 14.50
CA ASP A 340 -2.35 10.25 14.39
C ASP A 340 -1.76 11.08 13.25
N ASN A 341 -2.47 12.12 12.81
CA ASN A 341 -2.00 13.09 11.80
C ASN A 341 -1.58 12.48 10.45
N ASN A 342 -2.10 11.30 10.09
CA ASN A 342 -1.83 10.72 8.78
C ASN A 342 -2.74 11.34 7.71
N SER A 343 -2.23 11.46 6.49
CA SER A 343 -2.96 12.05 5.36
C SER A 343 -3.07 11.08 4.18
N PHE A 344 -4.27 10.86 3.69
CA PHE A 344 -4.57 10.10 2.48
C PHE A 344 -5.28 10.99 1.46
N ASP A 345 -4.63 11.32 0.34
CA ASP A 345 -5.23 12.20 -0.67
C ASP A 345 -6.29 11.45 -1.50
N THR A 346 -5.92 10.35 -2.13
CA THR A 346 -6.86 9.48 -2.87
C THR A 346 -6.69 8.03 -2.42
N SER A 347 -7.75 7.45 -1.87
CA SER A 347 -7.81 6.04 -1.45
C SER A 347 -8.95 5.31 -2.15
N THR A 348 -8.65 4.19 -2.81
CA THR A 348 -9.63 3.28 -3.39
C THR A 348 -9.44 1.89 -2.80
N VAL A 349 -10.45 1.36 -2.11
CA VAL A 349 -10.42 0.04 -1.46
C VAL A 349 -11.56 -0.80 -2.01
N TYR A 350 -11.29 -1.99 -2.56
CA TYR A 350 -12.38 -2.84 -3.06
C TYR A 350 -12.09 -4.33 -3.14
N ASN A 351 -13.14 -5.14 -3.29
CA ASN A 351 -13.05 -6.61 -3.34
C ASN A 351 -12.34 -7.17 -2.11
N LEU A 352 -12.90 -6.93 -0.92
CA LEU A 352 -12.47 -7.57 0.31
C LEU A 352 -13.43 -8.73 0.58
N ASP A 353 -12.91 -9.95 0.64
CA ASP A 353 -13.67 -11.14 0.98
C ASP A 353 -13.12 -11.71 2.29
N ALA A 354 -13.93 -11.64 3.35
CA ALA A 354 -13.55 -12.11 4.67
C ALA A 354 -14.53 -13.15 5.17
N ASN A 355 -14.03 -14.22 5.80
CA ASN A 355 -14.91 -15.19 6.41
C ASN A 355 -15.47 -14.69 7.75
N TYR A 356 -14.78 -13.82 8.50
CA TYR A 356 -15.34 -13.16 9.69
C TYR A 356 -15.78 -11.71 9.40
N ARG A 357 -14.87 -10.74 9.30
CA ARG A 357 -15.21 -9.31 9.09
C ARG A 357 -14.43 -8.66 7.96
N ALA A 358 -15.09 -7.77 7.23
CA ALA A 358 -14.44 -6.96 6.20
C ALA A 358 -14.48 -5.48 6.57
N TYR A 359 -13.32 -4.81 6.49
CA TYR A 359 -13.16 -3.39 6.82
C TYR A 359 -12.51 -2.66 5.65
N GLY A 360 -13.22 -1.70 5.06
CA GLY A 360 -12.65 -0.87 3.99
C GLY A 360 -11.57 0.06 4.52
N ILE A 361 -11.97 0.97 5.39
CA ILE A 361 -11.09 1.88 6.14
C ILE A 361 -11.47 1.79 7.61
N GLU A 362 -10.54 1.38 8.47
CA GLU A 362 -10.72 1.40 9.93
C GLU A 362 -9.68 2.30 10.61
N LEU A 363 -10.17 3.13 11.54
CA LEU A 363 -9.36 3.91 12.47
C LEU A 363 -9.71 3.49 13.90
N TYR A 364 -8.76 2.90 14.60
CA TYR A 364 -8.88 2.51 16.00
C TYR A 364 -7.94 3.34 16.87
N SER A 365 -8.51 4.11 17.81
CA SER A 365 -7.76 5.00 18.71
C SER A 365 -6.75 5.88 17.96
N SER A 366 -7.17 6.41 16.81
CA SER A 366 -6.31 7.16 15.88
C SER A 366 -7.02 8.46 15.48
N SER A 367 -6.42 9.59 15.83
CA SER A 367 -7.03 10.92 15.78
C SER A 367 -6.35 11.84 14.77
N ASP A 368 -7.03 12.94 14.43
CA ASP A 368 -6.49 14.02 13.59
C ASP A 368 -6.03 13.55 12.18
N ASN A 369 -6.56 12.42 11.68
CA ASN A 369 -6.25 11.92 10.34
C ASN A 369 -7.14 12.57 9.27
N SER A 370 -6.61 12.69 8.06
CA SER A 370 -7.31 13.32 6.93
C SER A 370 -7.39 12.39 5.72
N PHE A 371 -8.58 12.26 5.17
CA PHE A 371 -8.88 11.51 3.95
C PHE A 371 -9.58 12.45 2.97
N HIS A 372 -8.91 12.86 1.90
CA HIS A 372 -9.50 13.79 0.94
C HIS A 372 -10.53 13.07 0.04
N THR A 373 -10.13 12.04 -0.70
CA THR A 373 -11.05 11.21 -1.50
C THR A 373 -10.93 9.74 -1.09
N SER A 374 -12.03 9.16 -0.61
CA SER A 374 -12.14 7.74 -0.25
C SER A 374 -13.25 7.06 -1.03
N THR A 375 -12.92 5.98 -1.74
CA THR A 375 -13.89 5.12 -2.43
C THR A 375 -13.75 3.68 -1.93
N VAL A 376 -14.79 3.14 -1.31
CA VAL A 376 -14.80 1.80 -0.70
C VAL A 376 -15.94 0.98 -1.28
N TYR A 377 -15.67 -0.19 -1.88
CA TYR A 377 -16.76 -0.98 -2.46
C TYR A 377 -16.48 -2.47 -2.66
N ASN A 378 -17.53 -3.27 -2.84
CA ASN A 378 -17.44 -4.74 -2.97
C ASN A 378 -16.78 -5.38 -1.75
N LEU A 379 -17.38 -5.23 -0.58
CA LEU A 379 -16.93 -5.89 0.65
C LEU A 379 -17.91 -7.02 0.98
N SER A 380 -17.40 -8.21 1.25
CA SER A 380 -18.17 -9.36 1.70
C SER A 380 -17.64 -9.92 3.01
N SER A 381 -18.56 -10.25 3.90
CA SER A 381 -18.27 -10.98 5.14
C SER A 381 -19.18 -12.20 5.26
N ALA A 382 -18.59 -13.37 5.52
CA ALA A 382 -19.34 -14.62 5.52
C ALA A 382 -20.03 -14.94 6.85
N ASN A 383 -19.56 -14.42 8.00
CA ASN A 383 -20.10 -14.76 9.32
C ASN A 383 -20.29 -13.58 10.28
N SER A 384 -19.91 -12.36 9.89
CA SER A 384 -19.99 -11.18 10.76
C SER A 384 -20.20 -9.92 9.92
N GLU A 385 -19.66 -8.77 10.30
CA GLU A 385 -19.98 -7.48 9.70
C GLU A 385 -19.09 -7.10 8.51
N ALA A 386 -19.66 -6.31 7.59
CA ALA A 386 -18.93 -5.56 6.58
C ALA A 386 -19.04 -4.06 6.87
N TYR A 387 -17.90 -3.41 7.08
CA TYR A 387 -17.78 -1.99 7.39
C TYR A 387 -17.10 -1.25 6.24
N GLY A 388 -17.74 -0.20 5.72
CA GLY A 388 -17.13 0.68 4.73
C GLY A 388 -16.04 1.56 5.35
N ILE A 389 -16.46 2.49 6.21
CA ILE A 389 -15.58 3.34 7.01
C ILE A 389 -15.96 3.18 8.48
N TYR A 390 -15.00 2.80 9.32
CA TYR A 390 -15.22 2.57 10.75
C TYR A 390 -14.22 3.32 11.63
N LEU A 391 -14.73 4.17 12.52
CA LEU A 391 -13.93 4.89 13.50
C LEU A 391 -14.34 4.45 14.90
N TRP A 392 -13.41 3.89 15.68
CA TRP A 392 -13.69 3.39 17.02
C TRP A 392 -12.62 3.74 18.05
N SER A 393 -13.08 3.97 19.28
CA SER A 393 -12.27 3.95 20.50
C SER A 393 -11.36 5.17 20.61
N SER A 394 -11.97 6.36 20.59
CA SER A 394 -11.29 7.67 20.61
C SER A 394 -10.50 7.94 19.33
N SER A 395 -11.10 7.60 18.19
CA SER A 395 -10.64 8.08 16.88
C SER A 395 -11.30 9.44 16.61
N ASP A 396 -10.72 10.48 17.19
CA ASP A 396 -11.33 11.81 17.27
C ASP A 396 -10.77 12.77 16.21
N ASN A 397 -11.55 13.79 15.85
CA ASN A 397 -11.13 14.89 14.97
C ASN A 397 -10.62 14.46 13.58
N ASN A 398 -11.05 13.32 13.05
CA ASN A 398 -10.70 12.89 11.70
C ASN A 398 -11.59 13.59 10.66
N SER A 399 -11.02 13.92 9.50
CA SER A 399 -11.73 14.56 8.39
C SER A 399 -11.79 13.66 7.16
N PHE A 400 -12.99 13.55 6.58
CA PHE A 400 -13.27 12.87 5.32
C PHE A 400 -13.95 13.84 4.35
N ASP A 401 -13.23 14.35 3.36
CA ASP A 401 -13.79 15.39 2.48
C ASP A 401 -14.80 14.81 1.49
N THR A 402 -14.44 13.70 0.83
CA THR A 402 -15.33 12.95 -0.06
C THR A 402 -15.23 11.46 0.21
N SER A 403 -16.32 10.86 0.65
CA SER A 403 -16.46 9.42 0.89
C SER A 403 -17.54 8.82 0.01
N THR A 404 -17.20 7.78 -0.74
CA THR A 404 -18.15 6.97 -1.51
C THR A 404 -18.03 5.52 -1.07
N VAL A 405 -19.11 4.95 -0.53
CA VAL A 405 -19.15 3.60 0.01
C VAL A 405 -20.31 2.82 -0.61
N TYR A 406 -20.05 1.69 -1.25
CA TYR A 406 -21.14 0.91 -1.85
C TYR A 406 -20.88 -0.58 -2.05
N ASN A 407 -21.94 -1.34 -2.32
CA ASN A 407 -21.89 -2.79 -2.52
C ASN A 407 -21.20 -3.51 -1.35
N LEU A 408 -21.73 -3.31 -0.14
CA LEU A 408 -21.30 -4.03 1.05
C LEU A 408 -22.27 -5.16 1.34
N SER A 409 -21.75 -6.32 1.72
CA SER A 409 -22.57 -7.49 2.02
C SER A 409 -22.10 -8.28 3.24
N SER A 410 -23.07 -8.74 4.02
CA SER A 410 -22.87 -9.65 5.15
C SER A 410 -23.94 -10.73 5.14
N ALA A 411 -23.53 -11.98 5.29
CA ALA A 411 -24.46 -13.12 5.33
C ALA A 411 -25.16 -13.32 6.69
N TYR A 412 -24.69 -12.70 7.79
CA TYR A 412 -25.22 -12.99 9.13
C TYR A 412 -25.50 -11.78 10.02
N ASP A 413 -24.89 -10.63 9.80
CA ASP A 413 -24.92 -9.54 10.78
C ASP A 413 -25.15 -8.16 10.13
N TYR A 414 -24.16 -7.27 10.21
CA TYR A 414 -24.32 -5.89 9.78
C TYR A 414 -23.61 -5.57 8.45
N ALA A 415 -24.26 -4.80 7.58
CA ALA A 415 -23.61 -4.06 6.51
C ALA A 415 -23.72 -2.56 6.81
N ILE A 416 -22.59 -1.89 7.06
CA ILE A 416 -22.58 -0.50 7.53
C ILE A 416 -21.69 0.36 6.64
N GLY A 417 -22.26 1.44 6.10
CA GLY A 417 -21.53 2.38 5.26
C GLY A 417 -20.47 3.15 6.05
N ILE A 418 -20.92 3.97 7.01
CA ILE A 418 -20.06 4.75 7.90
C ILE A 418 -20.47 4.49 9.35
N TYR A 419 -19.53 4.07 10.19
CA TYR A 419 -19.76 3.76 11.59
C TYR A 419 -18.80 4.52 12.51
N LEU A 420 -19.34 5.24 13.48
CA LEU A 420 -18.56 5.93 14.52
C LEU A 420 -18.97 5.40 15.89
N ARG A 421 -18.01 4.82 16.62
CA ARG A 421 -18.22 4.29 17.97
C ARG A 421 -17.26 4.90 18.98
N SER A 422 -17.74 5.66 19.95
CA SER A 422 -16.88 6.35 20.92
C SER A 422 -15.82 7.21 20.22
N SER A 423 -16.23 7.91 19.18
CA SER A 423 -15.37 8.70 18.29
C SER A 423 -16.02 10.06 18.04
N SER A 424 -15.35 11.13 18.45
CA SER A 424 -15.93 12.47 18.55
C SER A 424 -15.24 13.50 17.67
N GLY A 425 -15.96 14.56 17.30
CA GLY A 425 -15.39 15.68 16.56
C GLY A 425 -15.00 15.37 15.10
N ASN A 426 -15.47 14.26 14.53
CA ASN A 426 -15.14 13.88 13.17
C ASN A 426 -16.03 14.61 12.15
N SER A 427 -15.45 14.97 11.00
CA SER A 427 -16.14 15.67 9.91
C SER A 427 -16.18 14.83 8.64
N PHE A 428 -17.37 14.72 8.04
CA PHE A 428 -17.61 14.10 6.75
C PHE A 428 -18.28 15.12 5.82
N ASP A 429 -17.53 15.72 4.88
CA ASP A 429 -18.02 16.86 4.08
C ASP A 429 -18.90 16.46 2.89
N THR A 430 -18.70 15.28 2.32
CA THR A 430 -19.56 14.67 1.30
C THR A 430 -19.55 13.16 1.47
N SER A 431 -20.69 12.58 1.83
CA SER A 431 -20.83 11.12 2.02
C SER A 431 -21.87 10.53 1.08
N THR A 432 -21.44 9.64 0.19
CA THR A 432 -22.31 8.87 -0.71
C THR A 432 -22.28 7.40 -0.31
N VAL A 433 -23.40 6.88 0.20
CA VAL A 433 -23.53 5.50 0.65
C VAL A 433 -24.70 4.82 -0.08
N TYR A 434 -24.46 3.72 -0.77
CA TYR A 434 -25.54 2.99 -1.45
C TYR A 434 -25.27 1.49 -1.61
N ASP A 435 -26.26 0.71 -2.04
CA ASP A 435 -26.11 -0.71 -2.32
C ASP A 435 -25.56 -1.51 -1.12
N LEU A 436 -26.25 -1.44 0.02
CA LEU A 436 -25.91 -2.25 1.21
C LEU A 436 -26.86 -3.45 1.30
N PHE A 437 -26.34 -4.67 1.35
CA PHE A 437 -27.14 -5.90 1.26
C PHE A 437 -26.84 -6.85 2.41
N THR A 438 -27.84 -7.17 3.23
CA THR A 438 -27.68 -8.21 4.26
C THR A 438 -29.02 -8.85 4.64
N ASP A 439 -28.95 -10.04 5.23
CA ASP A 439 -30.10 -10.78 5.73
C ASP A 439 -30.51 -10.39 7.16
N ASP A 440 -29.86 -9.40 7.80
CA ASP A 440 -30.24 -8.92 9.14
C ASP A 440 -30.38 -7.37 9.24
N TYR A 441 -29.28 -6.63 9.48
CA TYR A 441 -29.32 -5.19 9.74
C TYR A 441 -28.38 -4.38 8.84
N ALA A 442 -28.88 -3.30 8.23
CA ALA A 442 -28.02 -2.38 7.46
C ALA A 442 -28.16 -0.92 7.90
N TYR A 443 -27.05 -0.20 7.91
CA TYR A 443 -26.99 1.20 8.30
C TYR A 443 -26.18 2.03 7.30
N GLY A 444 -26.75 3.12 6.80
CA GLY A 444 -26.00 4.07 5.98
C GLY A 444 -24.93 4.77 6.81
N ILE A 445 -25.37 5.51 7.83
CA ILE A 445 -24.53 6.15 8.84
C ILE A 445 -25.00 5.71 10.23
N TRP A 446 -24.07 5.30 11.10
CA TRP A 446 -24.37 4.90 12.47
C TRP A 446 -23.41 5.54 13.48
N LEU A 447 -23.97 6.14 14.54
CA LEU A 447 -23.22 6.71 15.67
C LEU A 447 -23.60 6.00 16.97
N ARG A 448 -22.61 5.67 17.79
CA ARG A 448 -22.82 4.91 19.03
C ARG A 448 -21.80 5.24 20.13
N SER A 449 -22.20 5.06 21.39
CA SER A 449 -21.30 5.02 22.56
C SER A 449 -20.49 6.31 22.77
N SER A 450 -21.17 7.45 22.85
CA SER A 450 -20.53 8.77 23.00
C SER A 450 -19.65 9.15 21.81
N SER A 451 -20.23 9.02 20.62
CA SER A 451 -19.68 9.62 19.41
C SER A 451 -20.23 11.03 19.27
N ASP A 452 -19.59 12.00 19.93
CA ASP A 452 -20.14 13.34 20.11
C ASP A 452 -19.59 14.34 19.09
N ASN A 453 -20.35 15.40 18.79
CA ASN A 453 -19.90 16.54 17.98
C ASN A 453 -19.38 16.17 16.58
N ASN A 454 -19.91 15.09 15.98
CA ASN A 454 -19.60 14.72 14.60
C ASN A 454 -20.53 15.45 13.62
N SER A 455 -19.98 15.85 12.48
CA SER A 455 -20.71 16.58 11.44
C SER A 455 -20.70 15.84 10.11
N PHE A 456 -21.87 15.72 9.51
CA PHE A 456 -22.05 15.19 8.16
C PHE A 456 -22.63 16.30 7.27
N SER A 457 -22.00 16.55 6.14
CA SER A 457 -22.47 17.51 5.16
C SER A 457 -22.62 16.82 3.81
N SER A 458 -23.64 17.21 3.07
CA SER A 458 -23.91 16.82 1.69
C SER A 458 -23.83 15.31 1.35
N GLY A 459 -24.06 14.97 0.08
CA GLY A 459 -24.07 13.58 -0.38
C GLY A 459 -25.41 12.89 -0.23
N SER A 460 -25.40 11.56 -0.32
CA SER A 460 -26.61 10.76 -0.46
C SER A 460 -26.52 9.39 0.18
N ILE A 461 -27.65 8.91 0.71
CA ILE A 461 -27.82 7.56 1.24
C ILE A 461 -29.00 6.91 0.52
N SER A 462 -28.78 5.79 -0.17
CA SER A 462 -29.83 5.10 -0.94
C SER A 462 -29.63 3.59 -0.99
N ASP A 463 -30.62 2.87 -1.51
CA ASP A 463 -30.50 1.45 -1.89
C ASP A 463 -29.96 0.54 -0.76
N ILE A 464 -30.38 0.81 0.47
CA ILE A 464 -30.10 -0.04 1.64
C ILE A 464 -31.16 -1.14 1.70
N ASN A 465 -30.75 -2.39 1.58
CA ASN A 465 -31.64 -3.54 1.51
C ASN A 465 -31.29 -4.58 2.59
N ALA A 466 -32.07 -4.55 3.67
CA ALA A 466 -32.04 -5.53 4.76
C ALA A 466 -33.43 -5.67 5.40
N PRO A 467 -33.72 -6.74 6.17
CA PRO A 467 -34.97 -6.82 6.93
C PRO A 467 -35.19 -5.65 7.88
N THR A 468 -34.11 -5.17 8.52
CA THR A 468 -34.11 -3.93 9.29
C THR A 468 -33.01 -3.01 8.78
N TRP A 469 -33.37 -1.77 8.43
CA TRP A 469 -32.39 -0.82 7.91
C TRP A 469 -32.73 0.62 8.28
N TRP A 470 -31.68 1.46 8.28
CA TRP A 470 -31.73 2.89 8.56
C TRP A 470 -30.74 3.66 7.70
N ASP A 471 -31.16 4.82 7.18
CA ASP A 471 -30.26 5.72 6.45
C ASP A 471 -29.30 6.40 7.43
N PHE A 472 -29.83 6.85 8.58
CA PHE A 472 -29.06 7.46 9.67
C PHE A 472 -29.54 6.94 11.02
N CYS A 473 -28.62 6.51 11.88
CA CYS A 473 -28.93 6.01 13.22
C CYS A 473 -27.94 6.61 14.23
N SER A 474 -28.44 7.03 15.38
CA SER A 474 -27.60 7.48 16.49
C SER A 474 -28.19 7.08 17.83
N ASP A 475 -27.35 6.58 18.73
CA ASP A 475 -27.79 6.18 20.06
C ASP A 475 -27.98 7.36 21.02
N ALA A 476 -28.55 7.05 22.19
CA ALA A 476 -28.91 8.03 23.21
C ALA A 476 -27.73 8.73 23.89
N SER A 477 -26.50 8.29 23.62
CA SER A 477 -25.28 8.78 24.28
C SER A 477 -24.40 9.61 23.37
N SER A 478 -24.79 9.78 22.10
CA SER A 478 -24.01 10.41 21.04
C SER A 478 -24.59 11.78 20.74
N ASP A 479 -24.02 12.81 21.35
CA ASP A 479 -24.64 14.14 21.50
C ASP A 479 -23.97 15.19 20.61
N GLY A 480 -24.67 16.30 20.32
CA GLY A 480 -24.09 17.43 19.58
C GLY A 480 -23.76 17.14 18.11
N ASN A 481 -24.28 16.04 17.55
CA ASN A 481 -24.07 15.66 16.16
C ASN A 481 -25.02 16.41 15.21
N SER A 482 -24.56 16.67 13.98
CA SER A 482 -25.34 17.38 12.96
C SER A 482 -25.20 16.74 11.58
N ALA A 483 -26.27 16.85 10.80
CA ALA A 483 -26.28 16.45 9.39
C ALA A 483 -26.86 17.60 8.54
N GLU A 484 -26.19 18.00 7.48
CA GLU A 484 -26.63 19.09 6.60
C GLU A 484 -26.69 18.63 5.14
N ASN A 485 -27.80 18.92 4.45
CA ASN A 485 -27.97 18.66 3.03
C ASN A 485 -27.78 17.18 2.61
N ILE A 486 -28.15 16.24 3.47
CA ILE A 486 -28.09 14.80 3.17
C ILE A 486 -29.29 14.41 2.34
N THR A 487 -29.05 13.77 1.19
CA THR A 487 -30.14 13.24 0.35
C THR A 487 -30.43 11.79 0.69
N ILE A 488 -31.69 11.44 0.97
CA ILE A 488 -32.11 10.06 1.22
C ILE A 488 -33.07 9.55 0.13
N SER A 489 -32.80 8.34 -0.40
CA SER A 489 -33.74 7.46 -1.14
C SER A 489 -34.39 7.91 -2.47
N SER A 490 -35.24 7.01 -2.98
CA SER A 490 -35.83 6.82 -4.33
C SER A 490 -36.57 8.00 -4.96
N ILE A 491 -36.99 8.99 -4.18
CA ILE A 491 -37.63 10.22 -4.67
C ILE A 491 -36.79 11.48 -4.41
N ALA A 492 -35.52 11.29 -3.99
CA ALA A 492 -34.54 12.33 -3.66
C ALA A 492 -35.09 13.40 -2.70
N ILE A 493 -34.94 13.14 -1.40
CA ILE A 493 -35.30 14.09 -0.34
C ILE A 493 -34.02 14.57 0.32
N THR A 494 -33.78 15.87 0.28
CA THR A 494 -32.66 16.50 0.96
C THR A 494 -33.10 17.01 2.33
N ILE A 495 -32.40 16.58 3.38
CA ILE A 495 -32.67 16.95 4.77
C ILE A 495 -31.43 17.52 5.45
N SER A 496 -31.67 18.44 6.39
CA SER A 496 -30.68 18.92 7.34
C SER A 496 -31.27 18.82 8.74
N PHE A 497 -30.51 18.36 9.72
CA PHE A 497 -31.02 18.20 11.08
C PHE A 497 -29.94 18.26 12.16
N THR A 498 -30.40 18.65 13.34
CA THR A 498 -29.70 18.45 14.61
C THR A 498 -30.62 17.67 15.54
N TYR A 499 -30.06 16.90 16.45
CA TYR A 499 -30.82 16.06 17.37
C TYR A 499 -30.07 15.89 18.68
N ASP A 500 -30.74 15.29 19.65
CA ASP A 500 -30.13 14.86 20.91
C ASP A 500 -30.88 13.63 21.47
N ASN A 501 -30.26 12.94 22.42
CA ASN A 501 -30.78 11.71 23.06
C ASN A 501 -31.16 10.60 22.05
N GLY A 502 -30.47 10.55 20.91
CA GLY A 502 -30.57 9.50 19.89
C GLY A 502 -31.79 9.58 18.98
N ILE A 503 -31.60 9.22 17.71
CA ILE A 503 -32.64 9.19 16.67
C ILE A 503 -32.38 8.04 15.69
N MET A 504 -33.42 7.64 14.96
CA MET A 504 -33.28 6.78 13.79
C MET A 504 -34.09 7.35 12.63
N LEU A 505 -33.46 7.55 11.47
CA LEU A 505 -34.06 8.12 10.28
C LEU A 505 -33.94 7.16 9.10
N LYS A 506 -35.02 7.07 8.34
CA LYS A 506 -34.99 6.41 7.05
C LYS A 506 -36.02 6.97 6.10
N SER A 507 -35.79 6.72 4.83
CA SER A 507 -36.72 7.06 3.78
C SER A 507 -37.99 6.21 3.78
N VAL A 508 -38.97 6.68 3.01
CA VAL A 508 -40.33 6.11 2.96
C VAL A 508 -40.63 5.64 1.55
N GLU A 509 -40.72 4.32 1.38
CA GLU A 509 -41.07 3.72 0.08
C GLU A 509 -42.57 3.74 -0.19
N THR A 510 -43.39 3.53 0.84
CA THR A 510 -44.86 3.48 0.74
C THR A 510 -45.49 4.41 1.77
N PRO A 511 -45.75 5.68 1.42
CA PRO A 511 -46.35 6.63 2.35
C PRO A 511 -47.84 6.31 2.64
N PRO A 512 -48.37 6.68 3.82
CA PRO A 512 -49.79 6.61 4.16
C PRO A 512 -50.63 7.46 3.21
N ALA A 513 -51.93 7.16 3.13
CA ALA A 513 -52.86 7.97 2.36
C ALA A 513 -52.93 9.41 2.91
N ASP A 514 -53.08 10.37 2.00
CA ASP A 514 -53.22 11.78 2.36
C ASP A 514 -54.56 12.09 3.05
N PRO A 515 -54.60 13.07 3.97
CA PRO A 515 -55.83 13.67 4.47
C PRO A 515 -56.66 14.24 3.32
N ALA A 516 -57.97 13.96 3.35
CA ALA A 516 -58.89 14.30 2.27
C ALA A 516 -59.00 15.80 1.97
N ASP A 517 -58.63 16.67 2.92
CA ASP A 517 -58.71 18.13 2.85
C ASP A 517 -57.35 18.80 2.64
N LYS A 518 -56.28 18.04 2.40
CA LYS A 518 -54.92 18.57 2.29
C LYS A 518 -54.27 18.19 0.96
N ARG A 519 -53.31 19.01 0.54
CA ARG A 519 -52.42 18.72 -0.60
C ARG A 519 -51.00 18.64 -0.11
N ASN A 520 -50.25 17.69 -0.64
CA ASN A 520 -48.86 17.51 -0.31
C ASN A 520 -47.92 17.72 -1.49
N ILE A 521 -46.62 17.87 -1.18
CA ILE A 521 -45.54 17.99 -2.17
C ILE A 521 -44.67 16.73 -2.25
N SER A 522 -45.18 15.59 -1.79
CA SER A 522 -44.59 14.25 -1.94
C SER A 522 -43.18 14.07 -1.34
N LYS A 523 -42.85 14.76 -0.23
CA LYS A 523 -41.59 14.61 0.51
C LYS A 523 -41.83 13.93 1.86
N TYR A 524 -41.35 12.70 2.04
CA TYR A 524 -41.61 11.87 3.21
C TYR A 524 -40.35 11.36 3.90
N VAL A 525 -40.25 11.55 5.21
CA VAL A 525 -39.14 11.01 6.02
C VAL A 525 -39.71 10.24 7.20
N ASN A 526 -39.19 9.06 7.49
CA ASN A 526 -39.53 8.31 8.69
C ASN A 526 -38.51 8.58 9.79
N ALA A 527 -38.98 9.15 10.90
CA ALA A 527 -38.16 9.40 12.07
C ALA A 527 -38.68 8.61 13.29
N VAL A 528 -37.76 8.10 14.11
CA VAL A 528 -38.08 7.34 15.31
C VAL A 528 -37.21 7.80 16.47
N GLU A 529 -37.83 8.00 17.64
CA GLU A 529 -37.12 8.25 18.90
C GLU A 529 -36.36 7.01 19.38
N VAL A 530 -35.19 7.23 19.97
CA VAL A 530 -34.44 6.19 20.68
C VAL A 530 -34.81 6.19 22.16
N THR A 531 -35.14 7.36 22.71
CA THR A 531 -35.54 7.56 24.11
C THR A 531 -36.73 8.50 24.21
N ALA A 532 -37.38 8.55 25.37
CA ALA A 532 -38.49 9.48 25.60
C ALA A 532 -38.09 10.97 25.62
N ASP A 533 -36.78 11.25 25.68
CA ASP A 533 -36.21 12.60 25.67
C ASP A 533 -35.58 12.95 24.30
N SER A 534 -35.66 12.04 23.32
CA SER A 534 -35.22 12.27 21.94
C SER A 534 -35.92 13.48 21.34
N TRP A 535 -35.17 14.31 20.63
CA TRP A 535 -35.74 15.37 19.80
C TRP A 535 -34.93 15.54 18.52
N ILE A 536 -35.58 16.08 17.48
CA ILE A 536 -34.93 16.42 16.21
C ILE A 536 -35.47 17.74 15.68
N PHE A 537 -34.56 18.66 15.37
CA PHE A 537 -34.85 19.85 14.58
C PHE A 537 -34.47 19.57 13.13
N MET A 538 -35.46 19.40 12.26
CA MET A 538 -35.29 18.96 10.87
C MET A 538 -35.76 20.01 9.87
N ASN A 539 -34.96 20.22 8.84
CA ASN A 539 -35.29 20.94 7.61
C ASN A 539 -35.46 19.92 6.47
N VAL A 540 -36.52 20.06 5.69
CA VAL A 540 -36.77 19.29 4.47
C VAL A 540 -36.83 20.25 3.30
N SER A 541 -35.86 20.14 2.39
CA SER A 541 -35.76 21.00 1.21
C SER A 541 -36.72 20.57 0.11
N TYR A 542 -37.16 21.53 -0.70
CA TYR A 542 -38.00 21.32 -1.88
C TYR A 542 -37.56 22.21 -3.05
N GLU A 543 -37.96 21.84 -4.26
CA GLU A 543 -37.81 22.66 -5.45
C GLU A 543 -39.17 23.28 -5.86
N GLU A 544 -39.15 24.36 -6.64
CA GLU A 544 -40.37 24.98 -7.19
C GLU A 544 -41.28 23.99 -7.95
N GLY A 545 -40.66 22.99 -8.58
CA GLY A 545 -41.37 21.92 -9.29
C GLY A 545 -42.19 21.02 -8.37
N ASP A 546 -41.79 20.87 -7.10
CA ASP A 546 -42.45 20.01 -6.12
C ASP A 546 -43.81 20.57 -5.68
N LEU A 547 -44.01 21.90 -5.77
CA LEU A 547 -45.18 22.57 -5.23
C LEU A 547 -46.50 22.16 -5.92
N GLY A 548 -46.50 21.84 -7.21
CA GLY A 548 -47.70 21.34 -7.90
C GLY A 548 -48.97 22.22 -7.79
N GLY A 549 -48.83 23.50 -7.45
CA GLY A 549 -49.94 24.44 -7.20
C GLY A 549 -50.41 24.57 -5.74
N VAL A 550 -49.61 24.08 -4.79
CA VAL A 550 -49.72 24.34 -3.34
C VAL A 550 -49.34 25.81 -3.03
N ASP A 551 -50.03 26.44 -2.07
CA ASP A 551 -49.57 27.72 -1.49
C ASP A 551 -48.35 27.46 -0.59
N GLU A 552 -47.18 27.80 -1.12
CA GLU A 552 -45.89 27.64 -0.47
C GLU A 552 -45.85 28.18 0.96
N ASN A 553 -46.48 29.34 1.22
CA ASN A 553 -46.48 29.97 2.56
C ASN A 553 -47.21 29.12 3.62
N SER A 554 -48.07 28.22 3.18
CA SER A 554 -48.86 27.34 4.03
C SER A 554 -48.19 25.99 4.28
N LEU A 555 -47.04 25.71 3.65
CA LEU A 555 -46.31 24.46 3.87
C LEU A 555 -45.92 24.30 5.34
N ARG A 556 -46.29 23.17 5.92
CA ARG A 556 -45.94 22.77 7.29
C ARG A 556 -45.54 21.32 7.33
N MET A 557 -44.73 20.95 8.33
CA MET A 557 -44.43 19.57 8.61
C MET A 557 -45.59 18.92 9.40
N TRP A 558 -46.02 17.74 8.97
CA TRP A 558 -47.06 16.96 9.61
C TRP A 558 -46.52 15.58 9.93
N LYS A 559 -47.02 15.02 11.01
CA LYS A 559 -46.69 13.68 11.49
C LYS A 559 -47.86 12.73 11.36
N HIS A 560 -47.59 11.50 10.95
CA HIS A 560 -48.55 10.41 10.97
C HIS A 560 -48.24 9.46 12.13
N ASN A 561 -49.19 9.27 13.06
CA ASN A 561 -49.00 8.42 14.25
C ASN A 561 -49.48 6.96 14.07
N GLY A 562 -49.75 6.55 12.83
CA GLY A 562 -50.31 5.24 12.48
C GLY A 562 -51.82 5.24 12.25
N THR A 563 -52.56 6.25 12.73
CA THR A 563 -54.01 6.36 12.48
C THR A 563 -54.38 7.63 11.73
N ASP A 564 -53.81 8.77 12.11
CA ASP A 564 -54.16 10.07 11.54
C ASP A 564 -52.91 10.94 11.33
N TRP A 565 -53.03 11.88 10.39
CA TRP A 565 -52.07 12.96 10.21
C TRP A 565 -52.39 14.14 11.13
N THR A 566 -51.37 14.68 11.79
CA THR A 566 -51.46 15.88 12.63
C THR A 566 -50.30 16.82 12.33
N GLU A 567 -50.55 18.13 12.35
CA GLU A 567 -49.47 19.11 12.18
C GLU A 567 -48.49 19.00 13.37
N VAL A 568 -47.18 19.04 13.10
CA VAL A 568 -46.17 19.02 14.16
C VAL A 568 -46.36 20.27 15.04
N PRO A 569 -46.63 20.11 16.35
CA PRO A 569 -46.91 21.24 17.23
C PRO A 569 -45.63 22.04 17.53
N GLY A 570 -45.79 23.30 17.93
CA GLY A 570 -44.68 24.15 18.36
C GLY A 570 -43.94 24.81 17.20
N THR A 571 -42.61 24.67 17.15
CA THR A 571 -41.78 25.26 16.08
C THR A 571 -41.99 24.47 14.80
N ASN A 572 -42.71 25.07 13.84
CA ASN A 572 -43.03 24.49 12.54
C ASN A 572 -43.32 25.60 11.54
N GLY A 573 -42.63 25.62 10.40
CA GLY A 573 -42.74 26.71 9.44
C GLY A 573 -42.03 26.43 8.13
N VAL A 574 -42.11 27.39 7.21
CA VAL A 574 -41.48 27.34 5.89
C VAL A 574 -40.59 28.55 5.70
N ASN A 575 -39.43 28.35 5.08
CA ASN A 575 -38.57 29.40 4.57
C ASN A 575 -38.66 29.39 3.04
N THR A 576 -39.49 30.27 2.48
CA THR A 576 -39.73 30.39 1.04
C THR A 576 -38.60 31.12 0.29
N ALA A 577 -37.57 31.62 1.00
CA ALA A 577 -36.41 32.23 0.36
C ALA A 577 -35.31 31.19 0.07
N GLU A 578 -35.25 30.15 0.91
CA GLU A 578 -34.25 29.07 0.85
C GLU A 578 -34.90 27.71 0.53
N ASN A 579 -36.21 27.69 0.28
CA ASN A 579 -37.02 26.54 -0.13
C ASN A 579 -36.90 25.30 0.77
N TYR A 580 -37.14 25.48 2.07
CA TYR A 580 -37.30 24.36 3.00
C TYR A 580 -38.41 24.57 4.02
N VAL A 581 -38.95 23.46 4.52
CA VAL A 581 -39.86 23.43 5.67
C VAL A 581 -39.09 22.91 6.87
N TYR A 582 -39.26 23.55 8.02
CA TYR A 582 -38.57 23.19 9.26
C TYR A 582 -39.55 22.87 10.38
N ALA A 583 -39.18 21.93 11.26
CA ALA A 583 -39.90 21.71 12.50
C ALA A 583 -38.98 21.16 13.61
N ASN A 584 -39.37 21.40 14.87
CA ASN A 584 -38.78 20.73 16.04
C ASN A 584 -39.73 19.65 16.55
N ILE A 585 -39.32 18.39 16.43
CA ILE A 585 -40.11 17.22 16.82
C ILE A 585 -39.57 16.73 18.16
N THR A 586 -40.44 16.75 19.18
CA THR A 586 -40.15 16.37 20.57
C THR A 586 -41.12 15.32 21.11
N GLU A 587 -42.14 14.97 20.33
CA GLU A 587 -43.15 13.98 20.68
C GLU A 587 -43.32 13.05 19.48
N PHE A 588 -42.57 11.95 19.48
CA PHE A 588 -42.76 10.89 18.51
C PHE A 588 -44.01 10.10 18.91
N GLY A 589 -44.81 9.64 17.95
CA GLY A 589 -46.15 9.07 18.22
C GLY A 589 -46.19 8.05 19.38
N SER A 590 -47.10 8.24 20.34
CA SER A 590 -47.11 7.66 21.70
C SER A 590 -47.37 6.15 21.84
N ILE A 591 -46.90 5.32 20.91
CA ILE A 591 -46.87 3.86 21.07
C ILE A 591 -45.47 3.42 20.65
N SER A 592 -44.68 2.96 21.64
CA SER A 592 -43.36 2.37 21.42
C SER A 592 -43.34 1.54 20.13
N ARG A 593 -42.48 1.92 19.17
CA ARG A 593 -42.29 1.27 17.85
C ARG A 593 -43.34 1.55 16.75
N LEU A 594 -43.72 2.81 16.51
CA LEU A 594 -44.39 3.19 15.27
C LEU A 594 -43.65 4.29 14.52
N LEU A 595 -43.54 4.08 13.20
CA LEU A 595 -43.01 5.02 12.20
C LEU A 595 -43.69 6.37 12.32
N GLU A 596 -42.92 7.45 12.44
CA GLU A 596 -43.43 8.80 12.22
C GLU A 596 -43.04 9.23 10.82
N ILE A 597 -44.00 9.15 9.91
CA ILE A 597 -43.82 9.67 8.56
C ILE A 597 -44.10 11.17 8.62
N LEU A 598 -43.06 11.95 8.38
CA LEU A 598 -43.06 13.39 8.29
C LEU A 598 -43.39 13.80 6.87
N HIS A 599 -44.27 14.79 6.71
CA HIS A 599 -44.74 15.19 5.40
C HIS A 599 -45.11 16.66 5.32
N LEU A 600 -45.10 17.20 4.10
CA LEU A 600 -45.33 18.61 3.84
C LEU A 600 -46.74 18.83 3.27
N TYR A 601 -47.64 19.42 4.08
CA TYR A 601 -49.01 19.74 3.67
C TYR A 601 -49.28 21.24 3.58
N CYS A 602 -50.20 21.58 2.68
CA CYS A 602 -50.83 22.88 2.48
C CYS A 602 -52.27 22.88 3.01
N HIS A 603 -52.72 24.02 3.50
CA HIS A 603 -54.13 24.25 3.84
C HIS A 603 -54.97 24.64 2.62
#